data_AF-A0A8K1FGG9-F1
#
_entry.id   AF-A0A8K1FGG9-F1
#
_cell.length_a   1.000
_cell.length_b   1.000
_cell.length_c   1.000
_cell.angle_alpha   90.00
_cell.angle_beta   90.00
_cell.angle_gamma   90.00
#
_symmetry.space_group_name_H-M   'P 1'
#
loop_
_entity.id
_entity.type
_entity.pdbx_description
1 polymer ?
#
loop_
_entity_poly.entity_id
_entity_poly.type
_entity_poly.pdbx_seq_one_letter_code
_entity_poly.pdbx_strand_id
1 'polypeptide(L)'
;MTKSVAWATSSALLIASVAGHGFVNSPMAEFNANVMKTNYVETIDANSVFQGKFDDNPAANAATFTAAFKASQYKTLQDLVLDKGAPCGFTNPNASPKEIPQDGTLVWKNPDTGEGFIPSHTGPCEAWIDDKMIFHDDDCATHYAGNPEARIKMDFSSCNGKCTLKFYWLALHEPKWQVYKNCIPMQGAYNAPAPTPSMSPAPAPPSDNQQPGTVTPPGGNNGGNDYDNNNNGQSGKKPCWRKN
;
A
#
# COMPACT_ATOMS: atom_id res chain seq x y z
N MET A 1 12.41 -58.32 18.64
CA MET A 1 12.04 -57.47 17.49
C MET A 1 11.01 -56.46 17.98
N THR A 2 11.46 -55.27 18.38
CA THR A 2 10.61 -54.16 18.83
C THR A 2 10.19 -53.34 17.62
N LYS A 3 8.88 -53.24 17.36
CA LYS A 3 8.33 -52.42 16.27
C LYS A 3 8.15 -51.00 16.79
N SER A 4 8.95 -50.06 16.30
CA SER A 4 8.77 -48.63 16.55
C SER A 4 7.58 -48.11 15.73
N VAL A 5 6.58 -47.56 16.40
CA VAL A 5 5.47 -46.83 15.77
C VAL A 5 5.89 -45.36 15.68
N ALA A 6 6.13 -44.89 14.45
CA ALA A 6 6.37 -43.47 14.18
C ALA A 6 5.03 -42.73 14.12
N TRP A 7 4.82 -41.80 15.04
CA TRP A 7 3.68 -40.88 15.00
C TRP A 7 4.04 -39.73 14.07
N ALA A 8 3.43 -39.71 12.88
CA ALA A 8 3.45 -38.54 12.01
C ALA A 8 2.47 -37.50 12.58
N THR A 9 2.98 -36.46 13.21
CA THR A 9 2.18 -35.30 13.60
C THR A 9 1.89 -34.47 12.35
N SER A 10 0.70 -34.63 11.78
CA SER A 10 0.19 -33.71 10.75
C SER A 10 -0.11 -32.35 11.39
N SER A 11 0.76 -31.36 11.17
CA SER A 11 0.45 -29.97 11.49
C SER A 11 -0.59 -29.45 10.50
N ALA A 12 -1.85 -29.36 10.94
CA ALA A 12 -2.88 -28.65 10.20
C ALA A 12 -2.55 -27.14 10.23
N LEU A 13 -2.04 -26.62 9.12
CA LEU A 13 -1.97 -25.18 8.87
C LEU A 13 -3.40 -24.66 8.76
N LEU A 14 -3.91 -24.07 9.85
CA LEU A 14 -5.09 -23.22 9.80
C LEU A 14 -4.71 -21.99 8.96
N ILE A 15 -5.04 -22.01 7.68
CA ILE A 15 -5.04 -20.80 6.85
C ILE A 15 -6.17 -19.95 7.44
N ALA A 16 -5.82 -18.96 8.24
CA ALA A 16 -6.78 -17.92 8.59
C ALA A 16 -7.30 -17.35 7.28
N SER A 17 -8.61 -17.42 7.07
CA SER A 17 -9.28 -16.75 5.96
C SER A 17 -9.09 -15.25 6.18
N VAL A 18 -8.00 -14.69 5.65
CA VAL A 18 -7.76 -13.24 5.67
C VAL A 18 -8.79 -12.62 4.74
N ALA A 19 -9.81 -11.98 5.32
CA ALA A 19 -10.86 -11.31 4.58
C ALA A 19 -10.33 -9.96 4.09
N GLY A 20 -9.79 -9.90 2.87
CA GLY A 20 -9.30 -8.67 2.22
C GLY A 20 -10.38 -7.66 1.84
N HIS A 21 -11.56 -7.83 2.39
CA HIS A 21 -12.77 -7.08 2.13
C HIS A 21 -12.85 -5.87 3.05
N GLY A 22 -13.45 -4.77 2.61
CA GLY A 22 -13.50 -3.55 3.39
C GLY A 22 -14.34 -2.48 2.71
N PHE A 23 -14.27 -1.27 3.26
CA PHE A 23 -14.86 -0.08 2.66
C PHE A 23 -14.14 1.18 3.12
N VAL A 24 -14.49 2.32 2.52
CA VAL A 24 -14.01 3.63 2.95
C VAL A 24 -14.58 4.00 4.32
N ASN A 25 -13.78 3.83 5.37
CA ASN A 25 -14.14 4.12 6.75
C ASN A 25 -13.97 5.62 7.11
N SER A 26 -13.16 6.37 6.36
CA SER A 26 -13.04 7.83 6.49
C SER A 26 -12.73 8.48 5.14
N PRO A 27 -13.53 9.46 4.66
CA PRO A 27 -14.83 9.85 5.20
C PRO A 27 -15.81 8.67 5.07
N MET A 28 -16.58 8.38 6.13
CA MET A 28 -17.28 7.10 6.25
C MET A 28 -18.36 6.90 5.17
N ALA A 29 -18.22 5.85 4.38
CA ALA A 29 -19.26 5.37 3.49
C ALA A 29 -20.45 4.80 4.27
N GLU A 30 -21.65 5.19 3.87
CA GLU A 30 -22.91 4.63 4.38
C GLU A 30 -23.55 3.73 3.34
N PHE A 31 -24.29 2.72 3.78
CA PHE A 31 -24.78 1.63 2.93
C PHE A 31 -26.29 1.53 2.96
N ASN A 32 -26.87 1.02 1.88
CA ASN A 32 -28.28 0.67 1.82
C ASN A 32 -28.61 -0.42 2.85
N ALA A 33 -29.87 -0.50 3.28
CA ALA A 33 -30.28 -1.53 4.21
C ALA A 33 -30.09 -2.94 3.64
N ASN A 34 -29.82 -3.92 4.50
CA ASN A 34 -29.74 -5.35 4.16
C ASN A 34 -28.63 -5.76 3.18
N VAL A 35 -27.54 -5.00 3.08
CA VAL A 35 -26.35 -5.35 2.29
C VAL A 35 -25.15 -5.69 3.18
N MET A 36 -24.28 -6.58 2.72
CA MET A 36 -22.98 -6.81 3.36
C MET A 36 -22.01 -5.69 2.94
N LYS A 37 -21.69 -4.79 3.88
CA LYS A 37 -20.94 -3.55 3.61
C LYS A 37 -19.52 -3.76 3.07
N THR A 38 -18.90 -4.87 3.44
CA THR A 38 -17.52 -5.21 3.04
C THR A 38 -17.45 -5.96 1.72
N ASN A 39 -18.59 -6.37 1.14
CA ASN A 39 -18.59 -7.21 -0.05
C ASN A 39 -18.31 -6.39 -1.32
N TYR A 40 -17.72 -7.04 -2.32
CA TYR A 40 -17.65 -6.50 -3.68
C TYR A 40 -19.03 -6.46 -4.33
N VAL A 41 -19.22 -5.58 -5.31
CA VAL A 41 -20.52 -5.26 -5.91
C VAL A 41 -20.85 -6.14 -7.11
N GLU A 42 -19.82 -6.59 -7.82
CA GLU A 42 -19.90 -7.49 -8.96
C GLU A 42 -18.51 -8.10 -9.23
N THR A 43 -18.46 -9.13 -10.09
CA THR A 43 -17.22 -9.71 -10.60
C THR A 43 -17.05 -9.47 -12.09
N ILE A 44 -15.80 -9.30 -12.55
CA ILE A 44 -15.44 -9.25 -13.97
C ILE A 44 -14.66 -10.52 -14.31
N ASP A 45 -15.08 -11.27 -15.32
CA ASP A 45 -14.25 -12.33 -15.89
C ASP A 45 -13.09 -11.70 -16.68
N ALA A 46 -11.86 -11.86 -16.18
CA ALA A 46 -10.66 -11.26 -16.72
C ALA A 46 -10.53 -11.45 -18.24
N ASN A 47 -10.74 -12.69 -18.69
CA ASN A 47 -10.53 -13.09 -20.08
C ASN A 47 -11.69 -12.66 -21.00
N SER A 48 -12.79 -12.16 -20.44
CA SER A 48 -13.85 -11.50 -21.21
C SER A 48 -13.48 -10.07 -21.63
N VAL A 49 -12.53 -9.45 -20.92
CA VAL A 49 -12.13 -8.04 -21.15
C VAL A 49 -10.73 -7.95 -21.72
N PHE A 50 -9.78 -8.73 -21.20
CA PHE A 50 -8.37 -8.69 -21.59
C PHE A 50 -7.82 -10.07 -21.94
N GLN A 51 -6.85 -10.08 -22.85
CA GLN A 51 -6.03 -11.27 -23.10
C GLN A 51 -4.90 -11.33 -22.08
N GLY A 52 -4.67 -12.50 -21.48
CA GLY A 52 -3.62 -12.69 -20.48
C GLY A 52 -3.84 -13.90 -19.58
N LYS A 53 -2.85 -14.17 -18.73
CA LYS A 53 -2.91 -15.17 -17.65
C LYS A 53 -3.22 -14.43 -16.34
N PHE A 54 -4.38 -14.70 -15.75
CA PHE A 54 -4.88 -14.01 -14.55
C PHE A 54 -5.17 -14.96 -13.37
N ASP A 55 -4.65 -16.18 -13.44
CA ASP A 55 -4.77 -17.25 -12.44
C ASP A 55 -3.42 -17.56 -11.76
N ASP A 56 -2.52 -16.57 -11.70
CA ASP A 56 -1.22 -16.68 -11.03
C ASP A 56 -1.29 -16.13 -9.60
N ASN A 57 -0.13 -15.86 -9.01
CA ASN A 57 -0.03 -15.14 -7.76
C ASN A 57 -0.48 -13.66 -7.91
N PRO A 58 -0.91 -13.01 -6.81
CA PRO A 58 -1.47 -11.65 -6.85
C PRO A 58 -0.61 -10.64 -7.62
N ALA A 59 0.68 -10.54 -7.31
CA ALA A 59 1.59 -9.59 -7.96
C ALA A 59 1.71 -9.81 -9.48
N ALA A 60 1.75 -11.08 -9.93
CA ALA A 60 1.79 -11.40 -11.35
C ALA A 60 0.46 -11.10 -12.07
N ASN A 61 -0.67 -11.32 -11.40
CA ASN A 61 -1.98 -10.95 -11.95
C ASN A 61 -2.11 -9.43 -12.09
N ALA A 62 -1.68 -8.66 -11.09
CA ALA A 62 -1.65 -7.20 -11.13
C ALA A 62 -0.74 -6.70 -12.27
N ALA A 63 0.48 -7.23 -12.40
CA ALA A 63 1.37 -6.86 -13.50
C ALA A 63 0.78 -7.16 -14.89
N THR A 64 0.13 -8.32 -15.04
CA THR A 64 -0.56 -8.71 -16.29
C THR A 64 -1.72 -7.76 -16.60
N PHE A 65 -2.52 -7.42 -15.58
CA PHE A 65 -3.61 -6.46 -15.70
C PHE A 65 -3.08 -5.09 -16.12
N THR A 66 -2.07 -4.54 -15.43
CA THR A 66 -1.53 -3.21 -15.73
C THR A 66 -1.03 -3.11 -17.17
N ALA A 67 -0.35 -4.16 -17.66
CA ALA A 67 0.09 -4.22 -19.05
C ALA A 67 -1.09 -4.25 -20.04
N ALA A 68 -2.10 -5.09 -19.78
CA ALA A 68 -3.28 -5.22 -20.64
C ALA A 68 -4.17 -3.96 -20.62
N PHE A 69 -4.39 -3.39 -19.44
CA PHE A 69 -5.17 -2.18 -19.21
C PHE A 69 -4.57 -0.99 -19.98
N LYS A 70 -3.24 -0.81 -19.90
CA LYS A 70 -2.51 0.24 -20.64
C LYS A 70 -2.63 0.11 -22.16
N ALA A 71 -2.72 -1.12 -22.67
CA ALA A 71 -2.93 -1.40 -24.09
C ALA A 71 -4.40 -1.32 -24.52
N SER A 72 -5.32 -1.15 -23.57
CA SER A 72 -6.75 -1.20 -23.82
C SER A 72 -7.35 0.14 -24.25
N GLN A 73 -8.66 0.10 -24.53
CA GLN A 73 -9.47 1.28 -24.81
C GLN A 73 -9.80 2.10 -23.54
N TYR A 74 -9.81 1.46 -22.37
CA TYR A 74 -10.15 2.13 -21.10
C TYR A 74 -9.04 3.11 -20.71
N LYS A 75 -9.44 4.28 -20.20
CA LYS A 75 -8.50 5.33 -19.79
C LYS A 75 -8.37 5.42 -18.29
N THR A 76 -9.41 5.00 -17.58
CA THR A 76 -9.49 5.01 -16.12
C THR A 76 -10.11 3.71 -15.61
N LEU A 77 -9.79 3.34 -14.39
CA LEU A 77 -10.45 2.23 -13.70
C LEU A 77 -11.96 2.50 -13.62
N GLN A 78 -12.36 3.76 -13.37
CA GLN A 78 -13.77 4.14 -13.43
C GLN A 78 -14.43 3.72 -14.75
N ASP A 79 -13.80 3.96 -15.92
CA ASP A 79 -14.36 3.55 -17.22
C ASP A 79 -14.56 2.04 -17.32
N LEU A 80 -13.58 1.26 -16.82
CA LEU A 80 -13.64 -0.21 -16.86
C LEU A 80 -14.76 -0.76 -15.98
N VAL A 81 -15.00 -0.14 -14.82
CA VAL A 81 -15.97 -0.65 -13.86
C VAL A 81 -17.32 0.05 -13.95
N LEU A 82 -17.50 1.10 -14.76
CA LEU A 82 -18.66 1.99 -14.72
C LEU A 82 -19.99 1.23 -14.80
N ASP A 83 -20.08 0.26 -15.71
CA ASP A 83 -21.26 -0.55 -16.00
C ASP A 83 -21.43 -1.77 -15.08
N LYS A 84 -20.52 -1.96 -14.10
CA LYS A 84 -20.53 -3.11 -13.18
C LYS A 84 -21.30 -2.84 -11.90
N GLY A 85 -22.45 -3.47 -11.72
CA GLY A 85 -23.36 -3.24 -10.60
C GLY A 85 -23.91 -1.80 -10.61
N ALA A 86 -24.51 -1.39 -9.49
CA ALA A 86 -25.03 -0.03 -9.36
C ALA A 86 -23.89 1.01 -9.39
N PRO A 87 -24.14 2.26 -9.84
CA PRO A 87 -23.11 3.31 -9.92
C PRO A 87 -22.36 3.54 -8.60
N CYS A 88 -23.07 3.46 -7.48
CA CYS A 88 -22.53 3.60 -6.12
C CYS A 88 -22.37 2.27 -5.39
N GLY A 89 -22.39 1.15 -6.10
CA GLY A 89 -22.33 -0.17 -5.48
C GLY A 89 -23.46 -0.35 -4.47
N PHE A 90 -23.11 -0.78 -3.26
CA PHE A 90 -24.05 -0.92 -2.15
C PHE A 90 -24.17 0.32 -1.25
N THR A 91 -23.41 1.38 -1.54
CA THR A 91 -23.48 2.61 -0.74
C THR A 91 -24.78 3.39 -0.99
N ASN A 92 -25.20 4.15 0.01
CA ASN A 92 -26.37 5.02 -0.08
C ASN A 92 -25.90 6.42 -0.55
N PRO A 93 -26.17 6.82 -1.81
CA PRO A 93 -25.78 8.14 -2.32
C PRO A 93 -26.60 9.28 -1.70
N ASN A 94 -27.67 8.98 -0.97
CA ASN A 94 -28.51 9.96 -0.28
C ASN A 94 -28.24 10.01 1.23
N ALA A 95 -27.14 9.40 1.70
CA ALA A 95 -26.72 9.49 3.09
C ALA A 95 -26.39 10.95 3.48
N SER A 96 -26.41 11.22 4.78
CA SER A 96 -26.00 12.53 5.31
C SER A 96 -24.56 12.85 4.89
N PRO A 97 -24.31 14.02 4.27
CA PRO A 97 -22.98 14.38 3.81
C PRO A 97 -21.92 14.35 4.91
N LYS A 98 -20.72 13.88 4.57
CA LYS A 98 -19.56 13.84 5.46
C LYS A 98 -18.69 15.08 5.29
N GLU A 99 -18.09 15.55 6.37
CA GLU A 99 -17.07 16.60 6.30
C GLU A 99 -15.83 16.10 5.56
N ILE A 100 -15.23 16.99 4.76
CA ILE A 100 -13.96 16.70 4.08
C ILE A 100 -12.84 16.49 5.12
N PRO A 101 -12.09 15.36 5.08
CA PRO A 101 -10.92 15.17 5.95
C PRO A 101 -9.87 16.25 5.67
N GLN A 102 -9.65 17.14 6.63
CA GLN A 102 -8.71 18.26 6.46
C GLN A 102 -7.24 17.79 6.43
N ASP A 103 -6.95 16.59 6.95
CA ASP A 103 -5.63 15.97 6.79
C ASP A 103 -5.41 15.39 5.39
N GLY A 104 -6.41 15.44 4.50
CA GLY A 104 -6.36 14.91 3.13
C GLY A 104 -6.26 13.39 3.07
N THR A 105 -6.68 12.66 4.11
CA THR A 105 -6.59 11.19 4.14
C THR A 105 -7.93 10.52 3.87
N LEU A 106 -7.95 9.57 2.93
CA LEU A 106 -8.94 8.50 2.85
C LEU A 106 -8.47 7.26 3.63
N VAL A 107 -9.35 6.66 4.42
CA VAL A 107 -9.07 5.43 5.16
C VAL A 107 -9.93 4.29 4.63
N TRP A 108 -9.28 3.21 4.17
CA TRP A 108 -9.91 1.95 3.84
C TRP A 108 -9.71 0.94 4.97
N LYS A 109 -10.79 0.27 5.38
CA LYS A 109 -10.75 -0.67 6.52
C LYS A 109 -11.82 -1.76 6.43
N ASN A 110 -11.46 -2.97 6.83
CA ASN A 110 -12.37 -4.01 7.27
C ASN A 110 -12.80 -3.71 8.72
N PRO A 111 -14.08 -3.44 9.02
CA PRO A 111 -14.52 -3.12 10.37
C PRO A 111 -14.38 -4.29 11.36
N ASP A 112 -14.40 -5.53 10.88
CA ASP A 112 -14.41 -6.73 11.72
C ASP A 112 -12.99 -7.14 12.11
N THR A 113 -12.03 -7.03 11.20
CA THR A 113 -10.61 -7.36 11.47
C THR A 113 -9.77 -6.13 11.84
N GLY A 114 -10.25 -4.92 11.50
CA GLY A 114 -9.51 -3.67 11.63
C GLY A 114 -8.46 -3.46 10.55
N GLU A 115 -8.29 -4.39 9.61
CA GLU A 115 -7.25 -4.41 8.58
C GLU A 115 -7.58 -3.51 7.39
N GLY A 116 -6.57 -2.95 6.73
CA GLY A 116 -6.67 -2.23 5.47
C GLY A 116 -6.69 -3.16 4.27
N PHE A 117 -6.03 -2.75 3.18
CA PHE A 117 -5.75 -3.69 2.10
C PHE A 117 -4.79 -4.77 2.56
N ILE A 118 -5.00 -6.00 2.10
CA ILE A 118 -4.12 -7.13 2.36
C ILE A 118 -3.33 -7.52 1.11
N PRO A 119 -2.07 -7.98 1.24
CA PRO A 119 -1.21 -8.27 0.09
C PRO A 119 -1.74 -9.34 -0.87
N SER A 120 -2.69 -10.17 -0.44
CA SER A 120 -3.28 -11.17 -1.32
C SER A 120 -4.28 -10.58 -2.32
N HIS A 121 -4.74 -9.34 -2.15
CA HIS A 121 -5.76 -8.70 -3.00
C HIS A 121 -5.17 -7.54 -3.82
N THR A 122 -4.04 -7.75 -4.48
CA THR A 122 -3.41 -6.73 -5.33
C THR A 122 -4.34 -6.22 -6.43
N GLY A 123 -4.16 -4.95 -6.80
CA GLY A 123 -4.86 -4.35 -7.93
C GLY A 123 -5.13 -2.86 -7.80
N PRO A 124 -5.59 -2.24 -8.89
CA PRO A 124 -5.64 -0.80 -9.01
C PRO A 124 -6.78 -0.20 -8.20
N CYS A 125 -6.63 1.08 -7.89
CA CYS A 125 -7.64 1.87 -7.22
C CYS A 125 -7.65 3.30 -7.73
N GLU A 126 -8.82 3.92 -7.71
CA GLU A 126 -9.01 5.32 -8.07
C GLU A 126 -9.95 6.00 -7.10
N ALA A 127 -9.74 7.30 -6.89
CA ALA A 127 -10.70 8.15 -6.21
C ALA A 127 -11.05 9.37 -7.06
N TRP A 128 -12.33 9.73 -7.01
CA TRP A 128 -12.91 10.79 -7.81
C TRP A 128 -13.77 11.69 -6.93
N ILE A 129 -13.74 12.99 -7.20
CA ILE A 129 -14.72 13.93 -6.69
C ILE A 129 -15.57 14.37 -7.88
N ASP A 130 -16.85 14.02 -7.82
CA ASP A 130 -17.79 14.16 -8.94
C ASP A 130 -17.21 13.52 -10.22
N ASP A 131 -16.75 14.33 -11.17
CA ASP A 131 -16.19 13.89 -12.45
C ASP A 131 -14.67 14.16 -12.58
N LYS A 132 -14.01 14.54 -11.49
CA LYS A 132 -12.56 14.78 -11.45
C LYS A 132 -11.85 13.67 -10.68
N MET A 133 -10.91 12.99 -11.34
CA MET A 133 -10.00 12.05 -10.66
C MET A 133 -9.07 12.83 -9.75
N ILE A 134 -8.97 12.39 -8.50
CA ILE A 134 -8.12 13.02 -7.48
C ILE A 134 -7.02 12.09 -6.97
N PHE A 135 -7.09 10.80 -7.32
CA PHE A 135 -6.13 9.79 -6.93
C PHE A 135 -6.20 8.59 -7.89
N HIS A 136 -5.04 8.01 -8.19
CA HIS A 136 -4.87 6.77 -8.94
C HIS A 136 -3.64 6.03 -8.41
N ASP A 137 -3.74 4.71 -8.27
CA ASP A 137 -2.61 3.82 -8.06
C ASP A 137 -2.86 2.48 -8.77
N ASP A 138 -1.82 1.90 -9.36
CA ASP A 138 -1.91 0.64 -10.10
C ASP A 138 -2.00 -0.59 -9.17
N ASP A 139 -1.57 -0.47 -7.90
CA ASP A 139 -1.66 -1.52 -6.89
C ASP A 139 -1.78 -0.96 -5.45
N CYS A 140 -3.01 -0.62 -5.07
CA CYS A 140 -3.33 -0.10 -3.74
C CYS A 140 -2.90 -1.04 -2.61
N ALA A 141 -3.05 -2.35 -2.81
CA ALA A 141 -2.81 -3.32 -1.75
C ALA A 141 -1.31 -3.50 -1.45
N THR A 142 -0.45 -3.26 -2.43
CA THR A 142 1.01 -3.26 -2.24
C THR A 142 1.49 -1.94 -1.63
N HIS A 143 1.01 -0.79 -2.13
CA HIS A 143 1.54 0.51 -1.71
C HIS A 143 0.93 1.07 -0.41
N TYR A 144 -0.30 0.67 -0.09
CA TYR A 144 -1.05 1.16 1.07
C TYR A 144 -1.52 0.01 1.97
N ALA A 145 -0.79 -1.12 1.98
CA ALA A 145 -1.06 -2.24 2.87
C ALA A 145 -1.24 -1.73 4.32
N GLY A 146 -2.32 -2.16 4.97
CA GLY A 146 -2.68 -1.66 6.30
C GLY A 146 -2.92 -2.79 7.28
N ASN A 147 -2.14 -2.82 8.35
CA ASN A 147 -2.54 -3.39 9.63
C ASN A 147 -2.04 -2.41 10.72
N PRO A 148 -2.90 -1.56 11.30
CA PRO A 148 -4.36 -1.64 11.30
C PRO A 148 -5.02 -1.21 9.97
N GLU A 149 -5.10 0.06 9.61
CA GLU A 149 -5.90 0.51 8.45
C GLU A 149 -5.04 1.02 7.28
N ALA A 150 -5.60 1.01 6.07
CA ALA A 150 -4.95 1.60 4.90
C ALA A 150 -5.26 3.10 4.86
N ARG A 151 -4.23 3.94 4.84
CA ARG A 151 -4.35 5.41 4.83
C ARG A 151 -3.76 5.97 3.55
N ILE A 152 -4.58 6.62 2.73
CA ILE A 152 -4.22 7.11 1.40
C ILE A 152 -4.35 8.63 1.37
N LYS A 153 -3.30 9.34 0.97
CA LYS A 153 -3.36 10.80 0.79
C LYS A 153 -4.02 11.13 -0.55
N MET A 154 -4.98 12.05 -0.53
CA MET A 154 -5.76 12.44 -1.70
C MET A 154 -5.94 13.96 -1.76
N ASP A 155 -6.12 14.49 -2.98
CA ASP A 155 -6.38 15.91 -3.21
C ASP A 155 -7.90 16.20 -3.23
N PHE A 156 -8.45 16.65 -2.11
CA PHE A 156 -9.87 17.00 -2.02
C PHE A 156 -10.20 18.41 -2.55
N SER A 157 -9.24 19.14 -3.14
CA SER A 157 -9.39 20.55 -3.52
C SER A 157 -10.53 20.84 -4.50
N SER A 158 -10.97 19.85 -5.28
CA SER A 158 -12.09 20.03 -6.21
C SER A 158 -13.47 20.00 -5.55
N CYS A 159 -13.58 19.63 -4.27
CA CYS A 159 -14.85 19.72 -3.56
C CYS A 159 -15.02 21.10 -2.91
N ASN A 160 -16.04 21.84 -3.36
CA ASN A 160 -16.44 23.12 -2.78
C ASN A 160 -17.96 23.16 -2.59
N GLY A 161 -18.41 23.14 -1.34
CA GLY A 161 -19.83 23.07 -1.02
C GLY A 161 -20.30 21.63 -0.87
N LYS A 162 -21.05 21.10 -1.85
CA LYS A 162 -21.50 19.70 -1.87
C LYS A 162 -20.87 18.98 -3.04
N CYS A 163 -20.35 17.78 -2.81
CA CYS A 163 -19.78 16.94 -3.85
C CYS A 163 -19.97 15.45 -3.50
N THR A 164 -19.61 14.55 -4.41
CA THR A 164 -19.58 13.11 -4.14
C THR A 164 -18.17 12.57 -4.30
N LEU A 165 -17.61 12.00 -3.24
CA LEU A 165 -16.41 11.16 -3.34
C LEU A 165 -16.81 9.78 -3.84
N LYS A 166 -16.18 9.31 -4.92
CA LYS A 166 -16.30 7.95 -5.44
C LYS A 166 -14.95 7.26 -5.28
N PHE A 167 -14.93 6.08 -4.68
CA PHE A 167 -13.74 5.25 -4.55
C PHE A 167 -13.96 3.91 -5.25
N TYR A 168 -13.00 3.54 -6.09
CA TYR A 168 -12.99 2.31 -6.85
C TYR A 168 -11.76 1.49 -6.48
N TRP A 169 -11.93 0.19 -6.27
CA TRP A 169 -10.82 -0.76 -6.13
C TRP A 169 -11.19 -2.04 -6.85
N LEU A 170 -10.23 -2.63 -7.56
CA LEU A 170 -10.40 -3.88 -8.30
C LEU A 170 -9.40 -4.89 -7.78
N ALA A 171 -9.86 -5.90 -7.06
CA ALA A 171 -8.98 -6.95 -6.54
C ALA A 171 -8.78 -8.03 -7.62
N LEU A 172 -7.51 -8.32 -7.93
CA LEU A 172 -7.08 -9.15 -9.07
C LEU A 172 -6.52 -10.52 -8.65
N HIS A 173 -6.83 -10.98 -7.45
CA HIS A 173 -6.22 -12.17 -6.85
C HIS A 173 -6.68 -13.49 -7.48
N GLU A 174 -7.78 -13.45 -8.25
CA GLU A 174 -8.33 -14.58 -9.01
C GLU A 174 -8.85 -14.09 -10.38
N PRO A 175 -9.08 -14.99 -11.37
CA PRO A 175 -9.55 -14.59 -12.71
C PRO A 175 -10.91 -13.89 -12.73
N LYS A 176 -11.73 -14.06 -11.69
CA LYS A 176 -12.98 -13.32 -11.50
C LYS A 176 -12.69 -12.12 -10.59
N TRP A 177 -12.25 -11.02 -11.19
CA TRP A 177 -11.87 -9.83 -10.44
C TRP A 177 -13.05 -9.28 -9.66
N GLN A 178 -12.79 -8.82 -8.43
CA GLN A 178 -13.81 -8.34 -7.52
C GLN A 178 -13.86 -6.81 -7.54
N VAL A 179 -15.02 -6.25 -7.88
CA VAL A 179 -15.21 -4.80 -8.03
C VAL A 179 -15.71 -4.20 -6.71
N TYR A 180 -14.99 -3.23 -6.17
CA TYR A 180 -15.43 -2.42 -5.03
C TYR A 180 -15.77 -1.01 -5.49
N LYS A 181 -16.95 -0.53 -5.11
CA LYS A 181 -17.43 0.84 -5.39
C LYS A 181 -18.01 1.44 -4.12
N ASN A 182 -17.52 2.60 -3.71
CA ASN A 182 -18.11 3.36 -2.62
C ASN A 182 -18.38 4.80 -3.09
N CYS A 183 -19.59 5.29 -2.87
CA CYS A 183 -19.94 6.70 -2.97
C CYS A 183 -20.15 7.28 -1.57
N ILE A 184 -19.60 8.45 -1.33
CA ILE A 184 -19.73 9.18 -0.08
C ILE A 184 -20.15 10.60 -0.43
N PRO A 185 -21.40 11.00 -0.10
CA PRO A 185 -21.79 12.40 -0.16
C PRO A 185 -20.92 13.21 0.80
N MET A 186 -20.37 14.31 0.32
CA MET A 186 -19.44 15.16 1.05
C MET A 186 -19.93 16.60 1.11
N GLN A 187 -19.50 17.31 2.14
CA GLN A 187 -19.73 18.74 2.25
C GLN A 187 -18.53 19.51 2.82
N GLY A 188 -18.53 20.83 2.59
CA GLY A 188 -17.53 21.76 3.07
C GLY A 188 -16.57 22.20 1.97
N ALA A 189 -15.42 22.72 2.37
CA ALA A 189 -14.32 23.05 1.47
C ALA A 189 -13.03 22.43 2.02
N TYR A 190 -12.17 21.97 1.11
CA TYR A 190 -10.86 21.48 1.50
C TYR A 190 -9.89 22.65 1.67
N ASN A 191 -9.46 22.89 2.90
CA ASN A 191 -8.35 23.79 3.18
C ASN A 191 -7.09 22.93 3.26
N ALA A 192 -6.41 22.77 2.12
CA ALA A 192 -5.16 22.02 2.08
C ALA A 192 -4.23 22.53 3.20
N PRO A 193 -3.65 21.65 4.02
CA PRO A 193 -2.63 22.05 4.97
C PRO A 193 -1.54 22.84 4.23
N ALA A 194 -1.16 24.00 4.76
CA ALA A 194 -0.08 24.78 4.17
C ALA A 194 1.14 23.85 4.00
N PRO A 195 1.83 23.89 2.83
CA PRO A 195 3.04 23.12 2.67
C PRO A 195 3.98 23.46 3.83
N THR A 196 4.44 22.46 4.55
CA THR A 196 5.50 22.67 5.54
C THR A 196 6.68 23.30 4.81
N PRO A 197 7.25 24.42 5.31
CA PRO A 197 8.43 24.98 4.68
C PRO A 197 9.49 23.89 4.63
N SER A 198 9.93 23.55 3.42
CA SER A 198 11.07 22.69 3.20
C SER A 198 12.25 23.35 3.91
N MET A 199 12.66 22.80 5.04
CA MET A 199 13.93 23.16 5.65
C MET A 199 14.99 22.75 4.62
N SER A 200 15.61 23.73 3.96
CA SER A 200 16.85 23.50 3.23
C SER A 200 17.80 22.69 4.12
N PRO A 201 18.53 21.71 3.58
CA PRO A 201 19.54 21.00 4.35
C PRO A 201 20.45 22.02 5.03
N ALA A 202 20.56 21.94 6.34
CA ALA A 202 21.54 22.73 7.09
C ALA A 202 22.93 22.48 6.47
N PRO A 203 23.77 23.52 6.32
CA PRO A 203 25.14 23.33 5.87
C PRO A 203 25.83 22.28 6.74
N ALA A 204 26.52 21.34 6.10
CA ALA A 204 27.31 20.34 6.82
C ALA A 204 28.27 21.04 7.80
N PRO A 205 28.46 20.50 9.02
CA PRO A 205 29.44 21.03 9.94
C PRO A 205 30.85 20.97 9.29
N PRO A 206 31.77 21.89 9.63
CA PRO A 206 33.11 21.88 9.06
C PRO A 206 33.80 20.54 9.39
N SER A 207 34.37 19.90 8.37
CA SER A 207 35.23 18.73 8.56
C SER A 207 36.51 19.17 9.25
N ASP A 208 36.69 18.77 10.51
CA ASP A 208 37.90 19.04 11.28
C ASP A 208 39.02 18.12 10.77
N ASN A 209 39.85 18.66 9.86
CA ASN A 209 40.99 17.95 9.29
C ASN A 209 42.21 18.15 10.20
N GLN A 210 42.19 17.55 11.39
CA GLN A 210 43.35 17.49 12.28
C GLN A 210 44.24 16.31 11.87
N GLN A 211 45.26 16.63 11.07
CA GLN A 211 46.42 15.80 10.77
C GLN A 211 47.18 15.45 12.07
N PRO A 212 47.50 14.17 12.35
CA PRO A 212 48.31 13.83 13.52
C PRO A 212 49.72 14.43 13.42
N GLY A 213 50.08 15.23 14.41
CA GLY A 213 51.40 15.84 14.56
C GLY A 213 52.50 14.80 14.72
N THR A 214 53.61 15.04 14.03
CA THR A 214 54.86 14.29 14.10
C THR A 214 55.52 14.44 15.47
N VAL A 215 55.67 13.33 16.19
CA VAL A 215 56.56 13.21 17.36
C VAL A 215 57.92 12.68 16.90
N THR A 216 58.96 13.47 17.10
CA THR A 216 60.36 13.15 16.79
C THR A 216 60.97 12.28 17.90
N PRO A 217 61.58 11.13 17.61
CA PRO A 217 62.39 10.38 18.59
C PRO A 217 63.86 10.87 18.61
N PRO A 218 64.57 10.77 19.75
CA PRO A 218 66.00 11.07 19.83
C PRO A 218 66.84 9.96 19.19
N GLY A 219 67.95 10.36 18.55
CA GLY A 219 68.71 9.51 17.62
C GLY A 219 69.56 8.39 18.22
N GLY A 220 70.05 7.51 17.33
CA GLY A 220 71.14 6.57 17.60
C GLY A 220 71.11 5.27 16.80
N ASN A 221 71.91 5.24 15.72
CA ASN A 221 72.65 4.12 15.10
C ASN A 221 72.01 2.78 14.64
N ASN A 222 72.36 2.49 13.38
CA ASN A 222 72.78 1.21 12.77
C ASN A 222 71.80 0.04 12.63
N GLY A 223 71.50 -0.26 11.35
CA GLY A 223 71.79 -1.57 10.76
C GLY A 223 70.58 -2.50 10.55
N GLY A 224 70.49 -3.08 9.36
CA GLY A 224 69.84 -4.38 9.15
C GLY A 224 68.67 -4.38 8.19
N ASN A 225 68.88 -5.07 7.07
CA ASN A 225 67.88 -5.54 6.12
C ASN A 225 66.81 -6.41 6.79
N ASP A 226 65.60 -6.46 6.23
CA ASP A 226 65.04 -7.64 5.54
C ASP A 226 63.51 -7.73 5.59
N TYR A 227 62.98 -8.05 4.40
CA TYR A 227 61.88 -8.95 4.04
C TYR A 227 60.55 -9.00 4.81
N ASP A 228 59.51 -8.92 3.97
CA ASP A 228 58.44 -9.90 3.78
C ASP A 228 57.12 -9.88 4.57
N ASN A 229 56.07 -9.78 3.74
CA ASN A 229 54.90 -10.66 3.61
C ASN A 229 53.74 -10.62 4.62
N ASN A 230 52.56 -10.37 4.02
CA ASN A 230 51.34 -11.18 4.07
C ASN A 230 51.01 -11.89 5.39
N ASN A 231 49.80 -11.70 5.93
CA ASN A 231 48.56 -12.33 5.45
C ASN A 231 47.42 -12.18 6.48
N ASN A 232 46.19 -11.98 5.97
CA ASN A 232 44.93 -12.65 6.31
C ASN A 232 44.45 -12.81 7.78
N GLY A 233 43.16 -12.53 8.04
CA GLY A 233 42.47 -13.11 9.20
C GLY A 233 41.18 -12.43 9.67
N GLN A 234 40.05 -13.05 9.34
CA GLN A 234 38.67 -12.82 9.81
C GLN A 234 38.50 -12.62 11.33
N SER A 235 37.46 -11.88 11.74
CA SER A 235 36.43 -12.38 12.68
C SER A 235 35.30 -11.36 12.89
N GLY A 236 34.05 -11.83 12.87
CA GLY A 236 32.87 -11.02 13.19
C GLY A 236 32.48 -11.08 14.66
N LYS A 237 31.59 -10.17 15.10
CA LYS A 237 30.40 -10.44 15.93
C LYS A 237 29.58 -9.17 16.26
N LYS A 238 28.29 -9.31 15.96
CA LYS A 238 26.99 -8.76 16.41
C LYS A 238 26.83 -7.58 17.41
N PRO A 239 25.65 -6.91 17.38
CA PRO A 239 25.37 -5.63 18.05
C PRO A 239 24.49 -5.74 19.33
N CYS A 240 24.48 -4.66 20.11
CA CYS A 240 23.48 -4.26 21.13
C CYS A 240 23.18 -2.76 20.88
N TRP A 241 21.99 -2.17 21.09
CA TRP A 241 21.27 -1.95 22.36
C TRP A 241 19.84 -1.41 22.06
N ARG A 242 18.77 -1.91 22.69
CA ARG A 242 17.92 -1.31 23.79
C ARG A 242 17.49 0.15 23.58
N LYS A 243 16.18 0.41 23.40
CA LYS A 243 15.12 0.70 24.42
C LYS A 243 15.37 1.98 25.26
N ASN A 244 14.55 2.99 25.02
CA ASN A 244 13.49 3.45 25.93
C ASN A 244 12.25 3.80 25.10
#